data_AF-A0A0C9VX97-F1
#
_entry.id   AF-A0A0C9VX97-F1
#
_cell.length_a   1.000
_cell.length_b   1.000
_cell.length_c   1.000
_cell.angle_alpha   90.00
_cell.angle_beta   90.00
_cell.angle_gamma   90.00
#
_symmetry.space_group_name_H-M   'P 1'
#
loop_
_entity.id
_entity.type
_entity.pdbx_description
1 polymer ?
#
loop_
_entity_poly.entity_id
_entity_poly.type
_entity_poly.pdbx_seq_one_letter_code
_entity_poly.pdbx_strand_id
1 'polypeptide(L)'
;HACHFRHALALDERRVKFMPEYFEEMNTQESIRVGHEESGHSAEEDDNSKKSEIKEVWFAGTHSDVGGKSRPGKTSHAGNVSLLWMRQEASSS
;
A
#
# COMPACT_ATOMS: atom_id res chain seq x y z
N HIS A 1 -1.77 10.40 -9.33
CA HIS A 1 -1.46 11.00 -8.02
C HIS A 1 -2.49 10.55 -6.97
N ALA A 2 -2.07 9.79 -5.96
CA ALA A 2 -2.91 9.37 -4.83
C ALA A 2 -2.35 9.97 -3.54
N CYS A 3 -3.19 10.65 -2.77
CA CYS A 3 -2.77 11.27 -1.50
C CYS A 3 -2.73 10.25 -0.35
N HIS A 4 -3.63 9.26 -0.37
CA HIS A 4 -3.68 8.16 0.58
C HIS A 4 -3.81 6.84 -0.18
N PHE A 5 -2.88 5.92 0.07
CA PHE A 5 -2.89 4.58 -0.51
C PHE A 5 -2.58 3.54 0.56
N ARG A 6 -3.34 2.44 0.55
CA ARG A 6 -3.21 1.31 1.48
C ARG A 6 -3.29 0.01 0.70
N HIS A 7 -2.31 -0.87 0.89
CA HIS A 7 -2.26 -2.17 0.23
C HIS A 7 -1.98 -3.28 1.24
N ALA A 8 -2.87 -4.27 1.29
CA ALA A 8 -2.66 -5.49 2.07
C ALA A 8 -2.13 -6.60 1.16
N LEU A 9 -0.92 -7.05 1.43
CA LEU A 9 -0.20 -8.07 0.67
C LEU A 9 -0.29 -9.43 1.36
N ALA A 10 -0.46 -10.50 0.58
CA ALA A 10 -0.55 -11.87 1.09
C ALA A 10 0.82 -12.55 1.10
N LEU A 11 1.36 -12.81 2.28
CA LEU A 11 2.70 -13.36 2.46
C LEU A 11 2.85 -14.79 1.90
N ASP A 12 1.81 -15.62 2.01
CA ASP A 12 1.86 -17.03 1.65
C ASP A 12 1.36 -17.31 0.22
N GLU A 13 1.05 -16.27 -0.57
CA GLU A 13 0.62 -16.40 -1.95
C GLU A 13 1.80 -16.78 -2.87
N ARG A 14 1.70 -17.97 -3.49
CA ARG A 14 2.77 -18.57 -4.31
C ARG A 14 2.37 -18.85 -5.76
N ARG A 15 1.12 -18.56 -6.14
CA ARG A 15 0.65 -18.81 -7.51
C ARG A 15 1.24 -17.75 -8.43
N VAL A 16 1.95 -18.19 -9.46
CA VAL A 16 2.64 -17.33 -10.45
C VAL A 16 1.72 -16.25 -11.06
N LYS A 17 0.43 -16.56 -11.26
CA LYS A 17 -0.55 -15.62 -11.82
C LYS A 17 -1.05 -14.56 -10.82
N PHE A 18 -0.57 -14.57 -9.58
CA PHE A 18 -1.04 -13.72 -8.47
C PHE A 18 0.13 -13.00 -7.79
N MET A 19 1.14 -12.61 -8.58
CA MET A 19 2.23 -11.78 -8.07
C MET A 19 1.70 -10.39 -7.66
N PRO A 20 2.17 -9.85 -6.53
CA PRO A 20 1.76 -8.52 -6.09
C PRO A 20 2.35 -7.43 -7.00
N GLU A 21 1.57 -6.37 -7.19
CA GLU A 21 2.04 -5.11 -7.79
C GLU A 21 2.31 -4.12 -6.65
N TYR A 22 3.53 -3.60 -6.55
CA TYR A 22 3.92 -2.66 -5.50
C TYR A 22 3.68 -1.22 -5.94
N PHE A 23 3.22 -0.39 -5.00
CA PHE A 23 2.97 1.01 -5.31
C PHE A 23 4.26 1.84 -5.47
N GLU A 24 5.34 1.47 -4.77
CA GLU A 24 6.64 2.17 -4.87
C GLU A 24 7.25 2.11 -6.30
N GLU A 25 6.99 1.04 -7.05
CA GLU A 25 7.43 0.92 -8.44
C GLU A 25 6.77 1.98 -9.36
N MET A 26 5.59 2.50 -8.99
CA MET A 26 4.88 3.53 -9.75
C MET A 26 5.39 4.96 -9.49
N ASN A 27 5.91 5.26 -8.29
CA ASN A 27 6.41 6.60 -7.96
C ASN A 27 7.85 6.85 -8.43
N THR A 28 8.65 5.79 -8.56
CA THR A 28 10.05 5.87 -9.03
C THR A 28 10.15 6.32 -10.50
N GLN A 29 9.11 6.10 -11.32
CA GLN A 29 9.08 6.60 -12.70
C GLN A 29 8.62 8.06 -12.83
N GLU A 30 7.94 8.61 -11.83
CA GLU A 30 7.50 10.01 -11.83
C GLU A 30 8.62 10.95 -11.34
N SER A 31 9.44 10.52 -10.38
CA SER A 31 10.55 11.33 -9.85
C SER A 31 11.75 11.47 -10.79
N ILE A 32 11.94 10.56 -11.76
CA ILE A 32 13.05 10.63 -12.74
C ILE A 32 12.76 11.62 -13.88
N ARG A 33 11.51 12.05 -14.07
CA ARG A 33 11.15 13.00 -15.15
C ARG A 33 11.30 14.48 -14.77
N VAL A 34 11.65 14.80 -13.53
CA VAL A 34 11.89 16.19 -13.10
C VAL A 34 13.38 16.42 -12.89
N GLY A 35 14.05 16.80 -13.98
CA GLY A 35 15.14 17.77 -14.04
C GLY A 35 16.35 17.61 -13.11
N HIS A 36 17.43 17.08 -13.65
CA HIS A 36 18.80 17.37 -13.23
C HIS A 36 19.18 18.80 -13.64
N GLU A 37 19.26 19.73 -12.68
CA GLU A 37 20.04 20.98 -12.80
C GLU A 37 20.62 21.32 -11.42
N GLU A 38 21.95 21.40 -11.32
CA GLU A 38 22.69 21.79 -10.11
C GLU A 38 22.44 23.26 -9.72
N SER A 39 22.32 23.55 -8.41
CA SER A 39 22.83 24.78 -7.76
C SER A 39 22.31 24.86 -6.32
N GLY A 40 23.20 24.69 -5.34
CA GLY A 40 22.85 24.85 -3.92
C GLY A 40 22.44 26.28 -3.60
N HIS A 41 21.36 26.46 -2.82
CA HIS A 41 21.10 27.63 -2.00
C HIS A 41 20.39 27.19 -0.72
N SER A 42 20.93 27.59 0.42
CA SER A 42 20.31 27.53 1.73
C SER A 42 19.25 28.61 1.86
N ALA A 43 17.98 28.26 2.03
CA ALA A 43 16.99 29.06 2.74
C ALA A 43 15.70 28.26 2.91
N GLU A 44 15.03 28.54 4.01
CA GLU A 44 13.77 27.99 4.45
C GLU A 44 12.68 28.09 3.38
N GLU A 45 12.15 26.96 2.93
CA GLU A 45 10.96 26.90 2.07
C GLU A 45 9.87 26.08 2.77
N ASP A 46 8.73 26.75 2.92
CA ASP A 46 7.42 26.25 3.37
C ASP A 46 6.92 25.19 2.37
N ASP A 47 7.54 24.01 2.38
CA ASP A 47 7.26 22.95 1.42
C ASP A 47 6.00 22.17 1.85
N ASN A 48 4.86 22.76 1.52
CA ASN A 48 3.56 22.08 1.42
C ASN A 48 3.55 21.07 0.26
N SER A 49 4.64 20.32 0.05
CA SER A 49 4.62 19.08 -0.70
C SER A 49 3.77 18.12 0.12
N LYS A 50 2.52 17.93 -0.30
CA LYS A 50 1.60 16.96 0.30
C LYS A 50 2.24 15.59 0.20
N LYS A 51 2.94 15.17 1.26
CA LYS A 51 3.57 13.85 1.35
C LYS A 51 2.47 12.81 1.21
N SER A 52 2.45 12.10 0.09
CA SER A 52 1.50 11.01 -0.13
C SER A 52 1.70 9.94 0.93
N GLU A 53 0.64 9.62 1.68
CA GLU A 53 0.68 8.59 2.70
C GLU A 53 0.39 7.24 2.06
N ILE A 54 1.45 6.53 1.69
CA ILE A 54 1.41 5.21 1.07
C ILE A 54 1.85 4.19 2.13
N LYS A 55 1.04 3.14 2.36
CA LYS A 55 1.41 2.02 3.24
C LYS A 55 1.07 0.69 2.59
N GLU A 56 2.07 -0.17 2.46
CA GLU A 56 1.94 -1.56 2.02
C GLU A 56 2.30 -2.48 3.20
N VAL A 57 1.39 -3.39 3.56
CA VAL A 57 1.52 -4.22 4.77
C VAL A 57 1.29 -5.69 4.41
N TRP A 58 2.21 -6.54 4.86
CA TRP A 58 2.14 -7.99 4.67
C TRP A 58 1.30 -8.66 5.76
N PHE A 59 0.35 -9.48 5.34
CA PHE A 59 -0.47 -10.31 6.20
C PHE A 59 -0.20 -11.78 5.93
N ALA A 60 -0.18 -12.59 6.98
CA ALA A 60 -0.13 -14.04 6.85
C ALA A 60 -1.38 -14.57 6.14
N GLY A 61 -1.21 -15.61 5.34
CA GLY A 61 -2.26 -16.23 4.53
C GLY A 61 -2.09 -16.02 3.03
N THR A 62 -2.93 -16.71 2.27
CA THR A 62 -3.02 -16.64 0.81
C THR A 62 -3.90 -15.46 0.38
N HIS A 63 -3.98 -15.20 -0.93
CA HIS A 63 -4.80 -14.11 -1.47
C HIS A 63 -6.27 -14.13 -0.98
N SER A 64 -6.86 -15.32 -0.74
CA SER A 64 -8.23 -15.42 -0.23
C SER A 64 -8.34 -15.12 1.27
N ASP A 65 -7.29 -15.32 2.04
CA ASP A 65 -7.27 -15.05 3.48
C ASP A 65 -7.16 -13.54 3.73
N VAL A 66 -6.34 -12.85 2.93
CA VAL A 66 -6.16 -11.39 2.99
C VAL A 66 -7.27 -10.63 2.26
N GLY A 67 -7.63 -11.08 1.05
CA GLY A 67 -8.67 -10.46 0.22
C GLY A 67 -10.10 -10.76 0.65
N GLY A 68 -10.26 -11.67 1.61
CA GLY A 68 -11.56 -12.07 2.14
C GLY A 68 -12.29 -13.04 1.23
N LYS A 69 -12.34 -14.31 1.63
CA LYS A 69 -13.22 -15.31 1.02
C LYS A 69 -14.11 -15.95 2.09
N SER A 70 -15.34 -15.46 2.20
CA SER A 70 -16.36 -16.17 2.97
C SER A 70 -16.80 -17.40 2.17
N ARG A 71 -16.31 -18.59 2.54
CA ARG A 71 -16.90 -19.84 2.02
C ARG A 71 -18.18 -20.12 2.82
N PRO A 72 -19.37 -20.20 2.19
CA PRO A 72 -20.57 -20.60 2.91
C PRO A 72 -20.34 -22.00 3.54
N GLY A 73 -20.55 -22.11 4.84
CA GLY A 73 -20.42 -23.37 5.60
C GLY A 73 -19.09 -23.62 6.32
N LYS A 74 -18.08 -22.75 6.20
CA LYS A 74 -16.90 -22.77 7.08
C LYS A 74 -16.69 -21.38 7.65
N THR A 75 -17.38 -21.12 8.76
CA THR A 75 -17.18 -19.92 9.54
C THR A 75 -15.88 -20.03 10.32
N SER A 76 -14.74 -19.83 9.65
CA SER A 76 -13.50 -19.52 10.35
C SER A 76 -13.61 -18.08 10.82
N HIS A 77 -14.12 -17.89 12.04
CA HIS A 77 -14.30 -16.60 12.74
C HIS A 77 -12.96 -15.94 13.11
N ALA A 78 -11.84 -16.33 12.51
CA ALA A 78 -10.64 -15.50 12.54
C ALA A 78 -10.97 -14.28 11.68
N GLY A 79 -11.48 -13.24 12.35
CA GLY A 79 -11.85 -11.99 11.72
C GLY A 79 -10.73 -11.56 10.78
N ASN A 80 -11.11 -11.20 9.55
CA ASN A 80 -10.15 -10.86 8.52
C ASN A 80 -9.26 -9.70 9.04
N VAL A 81 -8.03 -10.01 9.46
CA VAL A 81 -7.13 -9.07 10.15
C VAL A 81 -6.75 -7.93 9.22
N SER A 82 -6.54 -8.22 7.93
CA SER A 82 -6.32 -7.18 6.93
C SER A 82 -7.54 -6.29 6.74
N LEU A 83 -8.77 -6.82 6.84
CA LEU A 83 -9.98 -5.99 6.81
C LEU A 83 -10.09 -5.06 8.02
N LEU A 84 -9.79 -5.57 9.22
CA LEU A 84 -9.77 -4.74 10.44
C LEU A 84 -8.72 -3.62 10.34
N TRP A 85 -7.53 -3.97 9.85
CA TRP A 85 -6.48 -2.99 9.60
C TRP A 85 -6.90 -1.94 8.57
N MET A 86 -7.45 -2.36 7.41
CA MET A 86 -7.94 -1.42 6.39
C MET A 86 -9.00 -0.47 6.94
N ARG A 87 -9.93 -0.98 7.77
CA ARG A 87 -10.93 -0.12 8.42
C ARG A 87 -10.27 0.92 9.32
N GLN A 88 -9.29 0.52 10.12
CA GLN A 88 -8.57 1.45 10.99
C GLN A 88 -7.84 2.52 10.18
N GLU A 89 -7.13 2.12 9.11
CA GLU A 89 -6.43 3.07 8.24
C GLU A 89 -7.41 4.05 7.59
N ALA A 90 -8.56 3.58 7.09
CA ALA A 90 -9.59 4.45 6.51
C ALA A 90 -10.23 5.41 7.53
N SER A 91 -10.22 5.05 8.82
CA SER A 91 -10.75 5.90 9.90
C SER A 91 -9.75 6.96 10.38
N SER A 92 -8.46 6.74 10.10
CA SER A 92 -7.35 7.56 10.61
C SER A 92 -6.77 8.50 9.55
N SER A 93 -7.31 8.47 8.33
CA SER A 93 -6.92 9.31 7.18
C SER A 93 -7.85 10.50 6.99
#